data_AF-A0A401U2F8-F1
#
_entry.id   AF-A0A401U2F8-F1
#
_cell.length_a   1.000
_cell.length_b   1.000
_cell.length_c   1.000
_cell.angle_alpha   90.00
_cell.angle_beta   90.00
_cell.angle_gamma   90.00
#
_symmetry.space_group_name_H-M   'P 1'
#
loop_
_entity.id
_entity.type
_entity.pdbx_description
1 polymer ?
#
loop_
_entity_poly.entity_id
_entity_poly.type
_entity_poly.pdbx_seq_one_letter_code
_entity_poly.pdbx_strand_id
1 'polypeptide(L)'
;MMDTLKLCVSCKACRHECPTGVDMAKMKIEVLAARAATHGLSVRDRLVGYLPRYLDLASRFAPIANWRNRSPLLRTLFETLAGISAKRALPAFRSDTFRSDAEVLGAPDGREVVLFADTFNRGYERENLDAAIEVLVAGGYRVHLPKPSDGGRPPCCGRTFLSA
;
A
#
# COMPACT_ATOMS: atom_id res chain seq x y z
N MET A 1 -18.80 -17.58 7.70
CA MET A 1 -18.75 -16.10 7.56
C MET A 1 -17.41 -15.61 7.00
N MET A 2 -16.27 -16.04 7.54
CA MET A 2 -14.95 -15.62 7.03
C MET A 2 -14.74 -15.93 5.53
N ASP A 3 -15.17 -17.10 5.04
CA ASP A 3 -14.95 -17.47 3.63
C ASP A 3 -15.66 -16.58 2.63
N THR A 4 -16.74 -15.92 3.03
CA THR A 4 -17.42 -14.92 2.21
C THR A 4 -16.72 -13.57 2.34
N LEU A 5 -16.43 -13.15 3.58
CA LEU A 5 -15.86 -11.83 3.87
C LEU A 5 -14.40 -11.68 3.39
N LYS A 6 -13.66 -12.79 3.20
CA LYS A 6 -12.32 -12.76 2.60
C LYS A 6 -12.30 -12.24 1.16
N LEU A 7 -13.41 -12.35 0.44
CA LEU A 7 -13.54 -11.89 -0.95
C LEU A 7 -14.05 -10.45 -1.05
N CYS A 8 -14.55 -9.88 0.03
CA CYS A 8 -15.03 -8.50 0.06
C CYS A 8 -13.84 -7.52 -0.05
N VAL A 9 -13.94 -6.56 -0.97
CA VAL A 9 -12.90 -5.53 -1.23
C VAL A 9 -13.04 -4.28 -0.37
N SER A 10 -14.01 -4.26 0.56
CA SER A 10 -14.27 -3.14 1.47
C SER A 10 -14.57 -1.80 0.77
N CYS A 11 -15.22 -1.82 -0.40
CA CYS A 11 -15.54 -0.61 -1.18
C CYS A 11 -16.62 0.29 -0.55
N LYS A 12 -17.35 -0.22 0.46
CA LYS A 12 -18.48 0.46 1.14
C LYS A 12 -19.71 0.76 0.26
N ALA A 13 -19.77 0.28 -0.98
CA ALA A 13 -20.98 0.38 -1.82
C ALA A 13 -22.22 -0.19 -1.11
N CYS A 14 -22.05 -1.34 -0.43
CA CYS A 14 -23.09 -1.94 0.41
C CYS A 14 -23.75 -0.95 1.39
N ARG A 15 -23.01 -0.03 2.01
CA ARG A 15 -23.56 0.93 2.96
C ARG A 15 -24.34 2.05 2.27
N HIS A 16 -23.88 2.48 1.10
CA HIS A 16 -24.46 3.60 0.37
C HIS A 16 -25.67 3.19 -0.48
N GLU A 17 -25.66 1.98 -1.04
CA GLU A 17 -26.69 1.51 -1.97
C GLU A 17 -27.75 0.65 -1.28
N CYS A 18 -27.46 0.06 -0.11
CA CYS A 18 -28.44 -0.76 0.60
C CYS A 18 -29.49 0.14 1.28
N PRO A 19 -30.80 -0.07 1.05
CA PRO A 19 -31.85 0.74 1.66
C PRO A 19 -31.90 0.63 3.18
N THR A 20 -31.33 -0.43 3.76
CA THR A 20 -31.25 -0.65 5.21
C THR A 20 -29.91 -0.22 5.81
N GLY A 21 -28.96 0.29 5.01
CA GLY A 21 -27.68 0.84 5.48
C GLY A 21 -26.65 -0.21 5.94
N VAL A 22 -26.72 -1.44 5.41
CA VAL A 22 -25.82 -2.53 5.78
C VAL A 22 -24.36 -2.23 5.44
N ASP A 23 -23.48 -2.21 6.44
CA ASP A 23 -22.05 -1.98 6.27
C ASP A 23 -21.25 -3.30 6.32
N MET A 24 -21.13 -3.96 5.17
CA MET A 24 -20.34 -5.19 5.04
C MET A 24 -18.84 -4.94 5.27
N ALA A 25 -18.35 -3.72 5.03
CA ALA A 25 -16.95 -3.39 5.28
C ALA A 25 -16.67 -3.36 6.79
N LYS A 26 -17.57 -2.78 7.58
CA LYS A 26 -17.50 -2.82 9.05
C LYS A 26 -17.60 -4.25 9.56
N MET A 27 -18.58 -5.04 9.09
CA MET A 27 -18.69 -6.45 9.51
C MET A 27 -17.43 -7.25 9.19
N LYS A 28 -16.82 -7.03 8.01
CA LYS A 28 -15.54 -7.64 7.66
C LYS A 28 -14.46 -7.32 8.70
N ILE A 29 -14.33 -6.06 9.10
CA ILE A 29 -13.32 -5.64 10.10
C ILE A 29 -13.54 -6.37 11.43
N GLU A 30 -14.77 -6.40 11.94
CA GLU A 30 -15.09 -7.08 13.21
C GLU A 30 -14.79 -8.59 13.15
N VAL A 31 -15.14 -9.24 12.05
CA VAL A 31 -14.85 -10.66 11.85
C VAL A 31 -13.36 -10.94 11.76
N LEU A 32 -12.61 -10.09 11.05
CA LEU A 32 -11.15 -10.21 10.97
C LEU A 32 -10.50 -10.00 12.32
N ALA A 33 -10.95 -9.01 13.10
CA ALA A 33 -10.45 -8.76 14.45
C ALA A 33 -10.72 -9.96 15.38
N ALA A 34 -11.95 -10.48 15.40
CA ALA A 34 -12.30 -11.65 16.21
C ALA A 34 -11.52 -12.91 15.79
N ARG A 35 -11.28 -13.09 14.48
CA ARG A 35 -10.47 -14.21 13.98
C ARG A 35 -9.00 -14.06 14.34
N ALA A 36 -8.43 -12.86 14.21
CA ALA A 36 -7.05 -12.59 14.58
C ALA A 36 -6.82 -12.76 16.09
N ALA A 37 -7.80 -12.42 16.93
CA ALA A 37 -7.73 -12.63 18.37
C ALA A 37 -7.66 -14.12 18.75
N THR A 38 -8.27 -15.01 17.95
CA THR A 38 -8.35 -16.45 18.23
C THR A 38 -7.26 -17.27 17.53
N HIS A 39 -6.90 -16.91 16.30
CA HIS A 39 -5.98 -17.69 15.45
C HIS A 39 -4.65 -16.98 15.17
N GLY A 40 -4.51 -15.72 15.59
CA GLY A 40 -3.38 -14.87 15.24
C GLY A 40 -3.39 -14.41 13.78
N LEU A 41 -2.32 -13.70 13.41
CA LEU A 41 -2.09 -13.22 12.04
C LEU A 41 -1.40 -14.29 11.19
N SER A 42 -1.92 -14.53 9.99
CA SER A 42 -1.31 -15.42 9.01
C SER A 42 0.00 -14.84 8.46
N VAL A 43 0.80 -15.66 7.77
CA VAL A 43 2.01 -15.19 7.07
C VAL A 43 1.65 -14.12 6.03
N ARG A 44 0.53 -14.31 5.32
CA ARG A 44 0.01 -13.35 4.34
C ARG A 44 -0.30 -12.01 5.00
N ASP A 45 -1.02 -12.04 6.11
CA ASP A 45 -1.47 -10.84 6.82
C ASP A 45 -0.25 -10.05 7.30
N ARG A 46 0.79 -10.74 7.76
CA ARG A 46 2.05 -10.12 8.18
C ARG A 46 2.80 -9.51 7.00
N LEU A 47 2.92 -10.22 5.89
CA LEU A 47 3.57 -9.70 4.68
C LEU A 47 2.84 -8.45 4.18
N VAL A 48 1.53 -8.51 3.97
CA VAL A 48 0.77 -7.38 3.45
C VAL A 48 0.72 -6.24 4.46
N GLY A 49 0.34 -6.51 5.70
CA GLY A 49 0.12 -5.49 6.74
C GLY A 49 1.38 -4.71 7.09
N TYR A 50 2.51 -5.40 7.26
CA TYR A 50 3.79 -4.80 7.64
C TYR A 50 4.66 -4.40 6.44
N LEU A 51 4.14 -4.46 5.22
CA LEU A 51 4.83 -3.97 4.01
C LEU A 51 5.55 -2.63 4.21
N PRO A 52 4.93 -1.59 4.79
CA PRO A 52 5.61 -0.30 4.93
C PRO A 52 6.88 -0.39 5.78
N ARG A 53 6.98 -1.35 6.71
CA ARG A 53 8.14 -1.51 7.61
C ARG A 53 9.36 -2.09 6.90
N TYR A 54 9.16 -3.01 5.96
CA TYR A 54 10.25 -3.68 5.27
C TYR A 54 10.43 -3.20 3.82
N LEU A 55 9.58 -2.30 3.33
CA LEU A 55 9.60 -1.82 1.95
C LEU A 55 10.98 -1.31 1.52
N ASP A 56 11.66 -0.53 2.36
CA ASP A 56 12.97 0.03 2.02
C ASP A 56 14.04 -1.07 1.87
N LEU A 57 13.98 -2.08 2.73
CA LEU A 57 14.87 -3.24 2.65
C LEU A 57 14.57 -4.06 1.38
N ALA A 58 13.30 -4.33 1.11
CA ALA A 58 12.88 -5.05 -0.10
C ALA A 58 13.27 -4.31 -1.39
N SER A 59 13.18 -2.98 -1.37
CA SER A 59 13.57 -2.11 -2.48
C SER A 59 15.08 -2.12 -2.73
N ARG A 60 15.88 -2.11 -1.65
CA ARG A 60 17.35 -2.26 -1.76
C ARG A 60 17.76 -3.60 -2.38
N PHE A 61 16.99 -4.65 -2.13
CA PHE A 61 17.18 -5.98 -2.72
C PHE A 61 16.16 -6.28 -3.83
N ALA A 62 15.68 -5.25 -4.54
CA ALA A 62 14.62 -5.37 -5.53
C ALA A 62 14.85 -6.49 -6.58
N PRO A 63 16.06 -6.68 -7.15
CA PRO A 63 16.28 -7.78 -8.10
C PRO A 63 15.98 -9.17 -7.52
N ILE A 64 16.32 -9.38 -6.25
CA ILE A 64 16.09 -10.63 -5.53
C ILE A 64 14.60 -10.75 -5.16
N ALA A 65 14.00 -9.69 -4.62
CA ALA A 65 12.58 -9.67 -4.27
C ALA A 65 11.70 -9.93 -5.51
N ASN A 66 12.06 -9.36 -6.65
CA ASN A 66 11.36 -9.52 -7.92
C ASN A 66 11.65 -10.85 -8.62
N TRP A 67 12.69 -11.58 -8.21
CA TRP A 67 13.03 -12.89 -8.78
C TRP A 67 11.88 -13.90 -8.61
N ARG A 68 11.10 -13.77 -7.53
CA ARG A 68 9.85 -14.53 -7.35
C ARG A 68 8.97 -14.49 -8.59
N ASN A 69 8.80 -13.34 -9.23
CA ASN A 69 7.91 -13.24 -10.40
C ASN A 69 8.43 -13.98 -11.63
N ARG A 70 9.74 -14.24 -11.70
CA ARG A 70 10.42 -14.90 -12.83
C ARG A 70 10.54 -16.42 -12.66
N SER A 71 10.40 -16.95 -11.45
CA SER A 71 10.56 -18.39 -11.17
C SER A 71 9.22 -19.06 -10.85
N PRO A 72 8.73 -20.02 -11.67
CA PRO A 72 7.51 -20.78 -11.38
C PRO A 72 7.56 -21.50 -10.02
N LEU A 73 8.73 -22.03 -9.66
CA LEU A 73 8.94 -22.72 -8.38
C LEU A 73 8.71 -21.78 -7.19
N LEU A 74 9.29 -20.58 -7.23
CA LEU A 74 9.10 -19.59 -6.17
C LEU A 74 7.65 -19.09 -6.09
N ARG A 75 6.96 -19.01 -7.23
CA ARG A 75 5.54 -18.63 -7.28
C ARG A 75 4.66 -19.67 -6.60
N THR A 76 4.87 -20.95 -6.89
CA THR A 76 4.14 -22.05 -6.24
C THR A 76 4.45 -22.14 -4.75
N LEU A 77 5.72 -21.96 -4.35
CA LEU A 77 6.11 -21.93 -2.95
C LEU A 77 5.44 -20.78 -2.18
N PHE A 78 5.35 -19.59 -2.78
CA PHE A 78 4.63 -18.47 -2.17
C PHE A 78 3.12 -18.70 -2.09
N GLU A 79 2.53 -19.41 -3.05
CA GLU A 79 1.11 -19.78 -3.01
C GLU A 79 0.81 -20.74 -1.87
N THR A 80 1.66 -21.75 -1.65
CA THR A 80 1.47 -22.71 -0.55
C THR A 80 1.73 -22.09 0.82
N LEU A 81 2.76 -21.24 0.96
CA LEU A 81 3.13 -20.66 2.26
C LEU A 81 2.30 -19.42 2.64
N ALA A 82 2.01 -18.54 1.68
CA ALA A 82 1.37 -17.26 1.93
C ALA A 82 0.00 -17.11 1.26
N GLY A 83 -0.52 -18.13 0.56
CA GLY A 83 -1.82 -18.06 -0.10
C GLY A 83 -1.90 -16.97 -1.18
N ILE A 84 -0.75 -16.58 -1.75
CA ILE A 84 -0.64 -15.61 -2.84
C ILE A 84 -0.53 -16.39 -4.15
N SER A 85 -1.54 -16.27 -5.01
CA SER A 85 -1.63 -17.12 -6.20
C SER A 85 -0.38 -17.07 -7.09
N ALA A 86 0.11 -18.25 -7.52
CA ALA A 86 1.21 -18.36 -8.46
C ALA A 86 0.83 -17.83 -9.84
N LYS A 87 -0.46 -17.73 -10.18
CA LYS A 87 -0.93 -17.21 -11.47
C LYS A 87 -0.80 -15.69 -11.60
N ARG A 88 -0.63 -14.96 -10.49
CA ARG A 88 -0.49 -13.50 -10.48
C ARG A 88 0.97 -13.08 -10.29
N ALA A 89 1.41 -12.11 -11.09
CA ALA A 89 2.62 -11.36 -10.79
C ALA A 89 2.34 -10.43 -9.59
N LEU A 90 3.31 -10.33 -8.67
CA LEU A 90 3.27 -9.31 -7.62
C LEU A 90 3.80 -7.97 -8.17
N PRO A 91 3.41 -6.83 -7.57
CA PRO A 91 4.04 -5.55 -7.87
C PRO A 91 5.56 -5.66 -7.76
N ALA A 92 6.27 -5.13 -8.75
CA ALA A 92 7.72 -5.18 -8.79
C ALA A 92 8.30 -4.07 -7.92
N PHE A 93 9.10 -4.42 -6.92
CA PHE A 93 9.83 -3.44 -6.12
C PHE A 93 10.78 -2.66 -7.00
N ARG A 94 10.82 -1.34 -6.80
CA ARG A 94 11.80 -0.45 -7.42
C ARG A 94 13.04 -0.34 -6.54
N SER A 95 14.22 -0.25 -7.16
CA SER A 95 15.45 0.10 -6.44
C SER A 95 15.58 1.60 -6.21
N ASP A 96 14.96 2.40 -7.07
CA ASP A 96 14.96 3.86 -7.10
C ASP A 96 13.67 4.43 -6.47
N THR A 97 13.34 4.00 -5.24
CA THR A 97 12.12 4.43 -4.54
C THR A 97 12.00 5.95 -4.43
N PHE A 98 10.76 6.46 -4.40
CA PHE A 98 10.54 7.89 -4.21
C PHE A 98 11.05 8.34 -2.84
N ARG A 99 12.03 9.24 -2.84
CA ARG A 99 12.58 9.95 -1.68
C ARG A 99 12.95 11.35 -2.15
N SER A 100 12.26 12.36 -1.63
CA SER A 100 12.56 13.75 -1.94
C SER A 100 13.33 14.38 -0.79
N ASP A 101 14.48 14.97 -1.12
CA ASP A 101 15.23 15.79 -0.17
C ASP A 101 14.51 17.13 0.08
N ALA A 102 13.79 17.65 -0.91
CA ALA A 102 12.96 18.84 -0.78
C ALA A 102 11.69 18.57 0.03
N GLU A 103 11.36 19.48 0.93
CA GLU A 103 10.08 19.50 1.67
C GLU A 103 8.99 20.25 0.93
N VAL A 104 9.39 21.25 0.13
CA VAL A 104 8.48 22.10 -0.63
C VAL A 104 9.07 22.35 -2.02
N LEU A 105 8.23 22.27 -3.04
CA LEU A 105 8.56 22.49 -4.45
C LEU A 105 7.58 23.47 -5.08
N GLY A 106 8.00 24.21 -6.11
CA GLY A 106 7.19 25.21 -6.80
C GLY A 106 7.37 26.64 -6.25
N ALA A 107 6.61 27.57 -6.83
CA ALA A 107 6.74 29.00 -6.52
C ALA A 107 6.28 29.34 -5.09
N PRO A 108 6.99 30.21 -4.35
CA PRO A 108 6.63 30.56 -2.96
C PRO A 108 5.23 31.16 -2.78
N ASP A 109 4.72 31.83 -3.81
CA ASP A 109 3.41 32.46 -3.89
C ASP A 109 2.33 31.58 -4.55
N GLY A 110 2.67 30.33 -4.89
CA GLY A 110 1.75 29.36 -5.47
C GLY A 110 0.67 28.90 -4.50
N ARG A 111 -0.42 28.33 -5.04
CA ARG A 111 -1.47 27.72 -4.22
C ARG A 111 -0.94 26.50 -3.50
N GLU A 112 -1.16 26.42 -2.19
CA GLU A 112 -0.62 25.34 -1.36
C GLU A 112 -1.34 24.01 -1.62
N VAL A 113 -0.57 22.94 -1.81
CA VAL A 113 -1.06 21.56 -1.94
C VAL A 113 -0.14 20.60 -1.21
N VAL A 114 -0.70 19.56 -0.60
CA VAL A 114 0.08 18.48 0.02
C VAL A 114 0.03 17.25 -0.88
N LEU A 115 1.18 16.80 -1.36
CA LEU A 115 1.29 15.55 -2.10
C LEU A 115 1.72 14.42 -1.16
N PHE A 116 0.76 13.55 -0.83
CA PHE A 116 0.99 12.41 0.03
C PHE A 116 1.50 11.19 -0.75
N ALA A 117 2.79 10.87 -0.60
CA ALA A 117 3.39 9.68 -1.19
C ALA A 117 3.08 8.42 -0.35
N ASP A 118 2.13 7.60 -0.81
CA ASP A 118 1.80 6.35 -0.13
C ASP A 118 2.85 5.24 -0.31
N THR A 119 2.70 4.14 0.42
CA THR A 119 3.63 2.99 0.39
C THR A 119 3.78 2.35 -0.99
N PHE A 120 2.70 2.28 -1.77
CA PHE A 120 2.67 1.63 -3.08
C PHE A 120 3.32 2.51 -4.14
N ASN A 121 2.88 3.76 -4.27
CA ASN A 121 3.47 4.71 -5.21
C ASN A 121 4.96 4.94 -4.91
N ARG A 122 5.35 5.01 -3.63
CA ARG A 122 6.75 5.17 -3.23
C ARG A 122 7.63 3.98 -3.62
N GLY A 123 7.09 2.77 -3.52
CA GLY A 123 7.83 1.51 -3.63
C GLY A 123 7.75 0.80 -4.99
N TYR A 124 6.69 1.05 -5.74
CA TYR A 124 6.35 0.33 -6.97
C TYR A 124 6.17 1.25 -8.19
N GLU A 125 5.56 2.42 -7.99
CA GLU A 125 5.09 3.29 -9.08
C GLU A 125 5.52 4.74 -8.83
N ARG A 126 6.83 4.95 -8.63
CA ARG A 126 7.42 6.25 -8.31
C ARG A 126 7.08 7.30 -9.36
N GLU A 127 7.04 6.91 -10.61
CA GLU A 127 6.73 7.75 -11.77
C GLU A 127 5.43 8.53 -11.61
N ASN A 128 4.43 7.99 -10.91
CA ASN A 128 3.17 8.68 -10.64
C ASN A 128 3.38 9.88 -9.72
N LEU A 129 4.29 9.77 -8.75
CA LEU A 129 4.62 10.87 -7.81
C LEU A 129 5.45 11.95 -8.51
N ASP A 130 6.45 11.53 -9.29
CA ASP A 130 7.29 12.46 -10.04
C ASP A 130 6.43 13.27 -11.04
N ALA A 131 5.56 12.59 -11.81
CA ALA A 131 4.63 13.26 -12.73
C ALA A 131 3.61 14.16 -12.01
N ALA A 132 3.11 13.75 -10.85
CA ALA A 132 2.21 14.59 -10.06
C ALA A 132 2.88 15.89 -9.60
N ILE A 133 4.15 15.83 -9.19
CA ILE A 133 4.94 17.01 -8.82
C ILE A 133 5.10 17.93 -10.04
N GLU A 134 5.51 17.38 -11.18
CA GLU A 134 5.70 18.16 -12.42
C GLU A 134 4.43 18.91 -12.82
N VAL A 135 3.28 18.22 -12.85
CA VAL A 135 2.00 18.81 -13.21
C VAL A 135 1.54 19.86 -12.20
N LEU A 136 1.68 19.60 -10.90
CA LEU A 136 1.28 20.56 -9.86
C LEU A 136 2.15 21.81 -9.89
N VAL A 137 3.47 21.65 -9.98
CA VAL A 137 4.40 22.79 -10.07
C VAL A 137 4.16 23.60 -11.34
N ALA A 138 3.99 22.96 -12.49
CA ALA A 138 3.65 23.64 -13.74
C ALA A 138 2.28 24.34 -13.67
N GLY A 139 1.34 23.80 -12.88
CA GLY A 139 0.04 24.41 -12.58
C GLY A 139 0.08 25.59 -11.60
N GLY A 140 1.27 26.03 -11.17
CA GLY A 140 1.44 27.15 -10.23
C GLY A 140 1.13 26.79 -8.78
N TYR A 141 1.18 25.51 -8.42
CA TYR A 141 1.02 25.08 -7.04
C TYR A 141 2.36 25.03 -6.30
N ARG A 142 2.29 25.29 -5.00
CA ARG A 142 3.37 25.06 -4.05
C ARG A 142 3.12 23.73 -3.36
N VAL A 143 3.94 22.74 -3.70
CA VAL A 143 3.76 21.33 -3.34
C VAL A 143 4.55 21.01 -2.09
N HIS A 144 3.85 20.67 -1.02
CA HIS A 144 4.41 20.18 0.23
C HIS A 144 4.49 18.66 0.22
N LEU A 145 5.63 18.13 0.63
CA LEU A 145 5.91 16.71 0.73
C LEU A 145 6.03 16.32 2.21
N PRO A 146 5.01 15.65 2.80
CA PRO A 146 5.03 15.29 4.20
C PRO A 146 6.21 14.38 4.55
N LYS A 147 6.98 14.80 5.55
CA LYS A 147 8.04 14.00 6.17
C LYS A 147 7.63 13.55 7.57
N PRO A 148 8.13 12.40 8.05
CA PRO A 148 7.92 11.98 9.43
C PRO A 148 8.63 12.96 10.37
N SER A 149 7.91 13.40 11.42
CA SER A 149 8.43 14.40 12.37
C SER A 149 9.62 13.92 13.20
N ASP A 150 9.78 12.60 13.33
CA ASP A 150 10.85 11.93 14.08
C ASP A 150 11.99 11.43 13.19
N GLY A 151 11.97 11.76 11.89
CA GLY A 151 12.91 11.21 10.91
C GLY A 151 12.78 9.70 10.70
N GLY A 152 11.69 9.10 11.20
CA GLY A 152 11.44 7.68 11.14
C GLY A 152 10.94 7.22 9.78
N ARG A 153 10.03 6.24 9.80
CA ARG A 153 9.48 5.66 8.58
C ARG A 153 8.61 6.68 7.83
N PRO A 154 8.67 6.75 6.48
CA PRO A 154 7.74 7.56 5.70
C PRO A 154 6.26 7.30 6.06
N PRO A 155 5.41 8.34 6.01
CA PRO A 155 3.98 8.21 6.25
C PRO A 155 3.33 7.10 5.40
N CYS A 156 2.30 6.46 5.93
CA CYS A 156 1.51 5.45 5.22
C CYS A 156 0.04 5.68 5.52
N CYS A 157 -0.80 5.51 4.50
CA CYS A 157 -2.25 5.64 4.60
C CYS A 157 -2.94 4.53 5.41
N GLY A 158 -2.18 3.55 5.94
CA GLY A 158 -2.71 2.43 6.72
C GLY A 158 -3.43 1.37 5.89
N ARG A 159 -3.55 1.54 4.57
CA ARG A 159 -4.27 0.61 3.69
C ARG A 159 -3.71 -0.80 3.72
N THR A 160 -2.41 -0.96 3.96
CA THR A 160 -1.77 -2.27 4.13
C THR A 160 -2.36 -3.05 5.31
N PHE A 161 -2.63 -2.40 6.45
CA PHE A 161 -3.23 -3.03 7.63
C PHE A 161 -4.71 -3.37 7.45
N LEU A 162 -5.43 -2.62 6.61
CA LEU A 162 -6.84 -2.87 6.32
C LEU A 162 -7.07 -3.89 5.20
N SER A 163 -6.02 -4.19 4.42
CA SER A 163 -6.06 -5.12 3.28
C SER A 163 -5.37 -6.45 3.58
N ALA A 164 -4.73 -6.56 4.75
CA ALA A 164 -4.07 -7.76 5.26
C ALA A 164 -5.09 -8.88 5.52
#